data_AF-A0A1H7LZ32-F1
#
_entry.id   AF-A0A1H7LZ32-F1
#
_cell.length_a   1.000
_cell.length_b   1.000
_cell.length_c   1.000
_cell.angle_alpha   90.00
_cell.angle_beta   90.00
_cell.angle_gamma   90.00
#
_symmetry.space_group_name_H-M   'P 1'
#
loop_
_entity.id
_entity.type
_entity.pdbx_description
1 polymer ?
#
loop_
_entity_poly.entity_id
_entity_poly.type
_entity_poly.pdbx_seq_one_letter_code
_entity_poly.pdbx_strand_id
1 'polypeptide(L)'
;MTQMKWKPILRRGAEGTKTNLTRPLRYQQGFFIQSIAFQSPNEINFTGIIWQKIPLDVNDSIVGGFDFPEQVNSGSTVIKELYSYEQAGSKLKGWYFDTTVRQVFDYTKYPFDYVTAWLRLWPKNFNYDDDILFVPDFDAYDPTDQIFGLDEDIVYGEWNIEETFFSYHENKYNTNFGYTGESTEDRYHEFYINLGLKRDIIDAIILNLIPLFVVALLLFVLMMTVTNNKDLSNKFVFNTSGAIATCSALFFIVLLAHIQVRQQFLDSPIVYIEYFYLIMYIFIVLCAFNFYALSMGNENGSNLILYRDNLISKVAFWPLLLWMIALATICFL
;
A
#
# COMPACT_ATOMS: atom_id res chain seq x y z
N MET A 1 -28.74 20.27 -55.64
CA MET A 1 -27.79 19.46 -54.84
C MET A 1 -27.88 19.91 -53.39
N THR A 2 -28.45 19.02 -52.61
CA THR A 2 -28.51 18.82 -51.16
C THR A 2 -27.68 19.78 -50.28
N GLN A 3 -28.36 20.61 -49.48
CA GLN A 3 -27.83 21.25 -48.28
C GLN A 3 -28.57 20.65 -47.08
N MET A 4 -27.83 19.86 -46.31
CA MET A 4 -28.25 19.14 -45.12
C MET A 4 -28.50 20.15 -44.00
N LYS A 5 -29.76 20.39 -43.64
CA LYS A 5 -30.12 21.23 -42.48
C LYS A 5 -29.82 20.46 -41.20
N TRP A 6 -28.73 20.85 -40.53
CA TRP A 6 -28.48 20.53 -39.13
C TRP A 6 -29.64 21.05 -38.26
N LYS A 7 -30.24 20.15 -37.47
CA LYS A 7 -31.21 20.50 -36.42
C LYS A 7 -30.47 20.66 -35.09
N PRO A 8 -30.72 21.71 -34.29
CA PRO A 8 -30.09 21.86 -32.99
C PRO A 8 -30.62 20.82 -32.00
N ILE A 9 -29.69 20.19 -31.32
CA ILE A 9 -29.86 19.46 -30.07
C ILE A 9 -30.28 20.47 -29.01
N LEU A 10 -31.30 20.12 -28.23
CA LEU A 10 -31.68 20.61 -26.89
C LEU A 10 -33.20 20.38 -26.76
N ARG A 11 -33.60 19.55 -25.78
CA ARG A 11 -34.97 19.59 -25.25
C ARG A 11 -35.25 21.07 -24.94
N ARG A 12 -36.28 21.65 -25.59
CA ARG A 12 -36.77 23.03 -25.42
C ARG A 12 -36.18 23.75 -24.21
N GLY A 13 -35.15 24.53 -24.46
CA GLY A 13 -34.51 25.45 -23.54
C GLY A 13 -33.59 26.31 -24.40
N ALA A 14 -33.96 27.57 -24.59
CA ALA A 14 -33.27 28.50 -25.46
C ALA A 14 -31.82 28.76 -24.98
N GLU A 15 -31.01 29.19 -25.94
CA GLU A 15 -29.70 29.83 -25.82
C GLU A 15 -29.28 30.28 -24.40
N GLY A 16 -28.10 29.83 -23.96
CA GLY A 16 -27.28 30.56 -23.00
C GLY A 16 -27.68 30.49 -21.52
N THR A 17 -28.63 29.65 -21.13
CA THR A 17 -28.99 29.47 -19.71
C THR A 17 -28.59 28.06 -19.26
N LYS A 18 -27.71 27.97 -18.24
CA LYS A 18 -27.58 26.76 -17.41
C LYS A 18 -29.02 26.34 -17.06
N THR A 19 -29.47 25.22 -17.60
CA THR A 19 -30.74 24.67 -17.15
C THR A 19 -30.45 24.18 -15.75
N ASN A 20 -31.00 24.85 -14.75
CA ASN A 20 -30.98 24.39 -13.37
C ASN A 20 -31.67 23.02 -13.35
N LEU A 21 -30.89 21.96 -13.55
CA LEU A 21 -31.32 20.61 -13.28
C LEU A 21 -31.68 20.59 -11.80
N THR A 22 -32.96 20.40 -11.51
CA THR A 22 -33.45 20.36 -10.12
C THR A 22 -32.89 19.16 -9.36
N ARG A 23 -32.26 18.20 -10.07
CA ARG A 23 -31.51 17.05 -9.57
C ARG A 23 -30.44 16.66 -10.61
N PRO A 24 -29.23 16.22 -10.20
CA PRO A 24 -28.20 15.74 -11.12
C PRO A 24 -28.67 14.49 -11.88
N LEU A 25 -28.21 14.36 -13.13
CA LEU A 25 -28.40 13.19 -13.97
C LEU A 25 -27.62 12.01 -13.39
N ARG A 26 -28.32 10.91 -13.10
CA ARG A 26 -27.72 9.72 -12.49
C ARG A 26 -27.27 8.75 -13.57
N TYR A 27 -25.98 8.43 -13.60
CA TYR A 27 -25.44 7.40 -14.49
C TYR A 27 -25.11 6.18 -13.66
N GLN A 28 -25.70 5.03 -13.99
CA GLN A 28 -25.33 3.79 -13.31
C GLN A 28 -23.97 3.34 -13.81
N GLN A 29 -23.04 3.12 -12.89
CA GLN A 29 -21.63 2.89 -13.11
C GLN A 29 -21.29 1.53 -12.49
N GLY A 30 -20.79 0.62 -13.31
CA GLY A 30 -20.19 -0.61 -12.83
C GLY A 30 -18.74 -0.73 -13.25
N PHE A 31 -18.05 -1.65 -12.58
CA PHE A 31 -16.67 -2.02 -12.73
C PHE A 31 -16.51 -3.55 -12.67
N PHE A 32 -15.49 -4.04 -13.35
CA PHE A 32 -14.98 -5.40 -13.26
C PHE A 32 -13.47 -5.35 -13.39
N ILE A 33 -12.74 -5.63 -12.31
CA ILE A 33 -11.27 -5.59 -12.28
C ILE A 33 -10.73 -6.95 -12.70
N GLN A 34 -9.88 -6.93 -13.73
CA GLN A 34 -9.24 -8.12 -14.29
C GLN A 34 -7.86 -8.36 -13.71
N SER A 35 -7.11 -7.29 -13.41
CA SER A 35 -5.83 -7.42 -12.73
C SER A 35 -5.53 -6.23 -11.83
N ILE A 36 -4.74 -6.49 -10.80
CA ILE A 36 -4.13 -5.50 -9.92
C ILE A 36 -2.64 -5.83 -9.78
N ALA A 37 -1.77 -4.85 -9.95
CA ALA A 37 -0.34 -5.03 -9.82
C ALA A 37 0.30 -3.83 -9.12
N PHE A 38 0.97 -4.08 -8.00
CA PHE A 38 1.78 -3.08 -7.31
C PHE A 38 3.10 -2.90 -8.05
N GLN A 39 3.27 -1.74 -8.69
CA GLN A 39 4.52 -1.37 -9.37
C GLN A 39 5.51 -0.74 -8.39
N SER A 40 4.98 -0.06 -7.37
CA SER A 40 5.70 0.42 -6.20
C SER A 40 4.73 0.42 -5.01
N PRO A 41 5.16 0.77 -3.79
CA PRO A 41 4.25 0.90 -2.65
C PRO A 41 3.13 1.92 -2.92
N ASN A 42 3.39 2.95 -3.72
CA ASN A 42 2.44 4.02 -3.95
C ASN A 42 1.84 3.99 -5.36
N GLU A 43 2.22 3.05 -6.22
CA GLU A 43 1.73 2.99 -7.60
C GLU A 43 1.13 1.62 -7.89
N ILE A 44 -0.15 1.63 -8.22
CA ILE A 44 -0.92 0.42 -8.50
C ILE A 44 -1.43 0.51 -9.94
N ASN A 45 -1.14 -0.51 -10.72
CA ASN A 45 -1.74 -0.73 -12.02
C ASN A 45 -3.01 -1.55 -11.88
N PHE A 46 -4.08 -1.07 -12.51
CA PHE A 46 -5.36 -1.74 -12.60
C PHE A 46 -5.70 -1.96 -14.06
N THR A 47 -6.22 -3.15 -14.36
CA THR A 47 -6.88 -3.42 -15.65
C THR A 47 -8.29 -3.94 -15.42
N GLY A 48 -9.17 -3.71 -16.38
CA GLY A 48 -10.52 -4.23 -16.30
C GLY A 48 -11.50 -3.59 -17.25
N ILE A 49 -12.77 -3.68 -16.89
CA ILE A 49 -13.89 -3.13 -17.64
C ILE A 49 -14.67 -2.18 -16.73
N ILE A 50 -14.97 -1.00 -17.23
CA ILE A 50 -15.89 -0.05 -16.60
C ILE A 50 -17.07 0.14 -17.54
N TRP A 51 -18.30 0.12 -17.04
CA TRP A 51 -19.49 0.34 -17.86
C TRP A 51 -20.46 1.34 -17.26
N GLN A 52 -21.14 2.07 -18.14
CA GLN A 52 -22.14 3.08 -17.82
C GLN A 52 -23.47 2.76 -18.48
N LYS A 53 -24.57 2.81 -17.73
CA LYS A 53 -25.92 2.89 -18.27
C LYS A 53 -26.34 4.35 -18.31
N ILE A 54 -26.32 4.94 -19.51
CA ILE A 54 -26.59 6.36 -19.76
C ILE A 54 -28.05 6.52 -20.20
N PRO A 55 -28.84 7.43 -19.61
CA PRO A 55 -30.21 7.70 -20.06
C PRO A 55 -30.28 8.09 -21.56
N LEU A 56 -31.27 7.56 -22.30
CA LEU A 56 -31.41 7.80 -23.74
C LEU A 56 -31.73 9.26 -24.11
N ASP A 57 -32.20 10.06 -23.16
CA ASP A 57 -32.52 11.48 -23.37
C ASP A 57 -31.29 12.40 -23.30
N VAL A 58 -30.10 11.83 -23.09
CA VAL A 58 -28.83 12.53 -22.98
C VAL A 58 -27.92 12.21 -24.16
N ASN A 59 -27.21 13.22 -24.68
CA ASN A 59 -26.20 13.01 -25.71
C ASN A 59 -24.91 12.43 -25.09
N ASP A 60 -24.81 11.11 -25.09
CA ASP A 60 -23.68 10.33 -24.60
C ASP A 60 -22.32 10.69 -25.24
N SER A 61 -22.32 11.32 -26.42
CA SER A 61 -21.09 11.74 -27.09
C SER A 61 -20.46 12.98 -26.43
N ILE A 62 -21.22 13.71 -25.62
CA ILE A 62 -20.79 14.94 -24.94
C ILE A 62 -20.46 14.66 -23.46
N VAL A 63 -21.21 13.76 -22.82
CA VAL A 63 -21.15 13.55 -21.35
C VAL A 63 -20.87 12.11 -20.94
N GLY A 64 -20.81 11.16 -21.88
CA GLY A 64 -20.48 9.77 -21.59
C GLY A 64 -18.98 9.53 -21.43
N GLY A 65 -18.65 8.60 -20.55
CA GLY A 65 -17.27 8.19 -20.24
C GLY A 65 -16.79 8.70 -18.88
N PHE A 66 -15.51 8.45 -18.62
CA PHE A 66 -14.85 8.77 -17.36
C PHE A 66 -13.37 9.13 -17.62
N ASP A 67 -12.73 9.67 -16.60
CA ASP A 67 -11.29 9.87 -16.52
C ASP A 67 -10.79 9.52 -15.10
N PHE A 68 -9.49 9.23 -14.99
CA PHE A 68 -8.84 8.88 -13.73
C PHE A 68 -7.95 10.05 -13.28
N PRO A 69 -8.38 10.88 -12.31
CA PRO A 69 -7.60 12.06 -11.88
C PRO A 69 -6.26 11.72 -11.23
N GLU A 70 -6.11 10.50 -10.71
CA GLU A 70 -4.90 10.03 -10.02
C GLU A 70 -3.98 9.20 -10.91
N GLN A 71 -4.29 9.12 -12.22
CA GLN A 71 -3.46 8.39 -13.16
C GLN A 71 -2.07 9.01 -13.27
N VAL A 72 -1.06 8.16 -13.28
CA VAL A 72 0.32 8.51 -13.61
C VAL A 72 0.70 7.84 -14.92
N ASN A 73 1.75 8.33 -15.56
CA ASN A 73 2.21 7.80 -16.85
C ASN A 73 1.10 7.77 -17.91
N SER A 74 0.32 8.85 -18.05
CA SER A 74 -0.88 8.92 -18.89
C SER A 74 -0.67 8.46 -20.34
N GLY A 75 0.56 8.53 -20.87
CA GLY A 75 0.91 8.01 -22.19
C GLY A 75 0.81 6.48 -22.33
N SER A 76 0.75 5.74 -21.22
CA SER A 76 0.54 4.30 -21.16
C SER A 76 -0.88 3.91 -20.76
N THR A 77 -1.73 4.88 -20.37
CA THR A 77 -3.12 4.57 -20.01
C THR A 77 -3.90 4.21 -21.28
N VAL A 78 -4.59 3.07 -21.23
CA VAL A 78 -5.45 2.59 -22.32
C VAL A 78 -6.88 2.70 -21.87
N ILE A 79 -7.73 3.39 -22.65
CA ILE A 79 -9.18 3.35 -22.50
C ILE A 79 -9.76 3.03 -23.87
N LYS A 80 -10.41 1.88 -24.01
CA LYS A 80 -10.94 1.38 -25.29
C LYS A 80 -12.40 0.98 -25.13
N GLU A 81 -13.29 1.60 -25.91
CA GLU A 81 -14.70 1.16 -25.97
C GLU A 81 -14.77 -0.28 -26.46
N LEU A 82 -15.43 -1.15 -25.68
CA LEU A 82 -15.65 -2.56 -26.00
C LEU A 82 -17.02 -2.78 -26.62
N TYR A 83 -18.04 -2.12 -26.07
CA TYR A 83 -19.42 -2.25 -26.51
C TYR A 83 -20.23 -0.97 -26.25
N SER A 84 -21.23 -0.75 -27.09
CA SER A 84 -22.22 0.31 -26.96
C SER A 84 -23.53 -0.13 -27.61
N TYR A 85 -24.57 -0.35 -26.82
CA TYR A 85 -25.90 -0.71 -27.31
C TYR A 85 -27.01 -0.19 -26.40
N GLU A 86 -28.23 -0.08 -26.94
CA GLU A 86 -29.40 0.34 -26.16
C GLU A 86 -30.00 -0.87 -25.43
N GLN A 87 -30.27 -0.72 -24.13
CA GLN A 87 -30.85 -1.74 -23.27
C GLN A 87 -31.70 -1.10 -22.16
N ALA A 88 -32.90 -1.63 -21.94
CA ALA A 88 -33.77 -1.26 -20.81
C ALA A 88 -34.01 0.27 -20.65
N GLY A 89 -34.15 1.00 -21.75
CA GLY A 89 -34.37 2.46 -21.71
C GLY A 89 -33.12 3.30 -21.43
N SER A 90 -31.94 2.68 -21.47
CA SER A 90 -30.63 3.30 -21.33
C SER A 90 -29.72 2.89 -22.49
N LYS A 91 -28.65 3.64 -22.75
CA LYS A 91 -27.53 3.25 -23.59
C LYS A 91 -26.45 2.68 -22.69
N LEU A 92 -26.22 1.39 -22.79
CA LEU A 92 -25.15 0.70 -22.07
C LEU A 92 -23.87 0.80 -22.87
N LYS A 93 -22.82 1.36 -22.26
CA LYS A 93 -21.48 1.46 -22.82
C LYS A 93 -20.46 0.87 -21.88
N GLY A 94 -19.48 0.14 -22.42
CA GLY A 94 -18.39 -0.44 -21.66
C GLY A 94 -17.04 -0.13 -22.28
N TRP A 95 -16.05 0.09 -21.42
CA TRP A 95 -14.67 0.38 -21.80
C TRP A 95 -13.73 -0.59 -21.09
N TYR A 96 -12.79 -1.16 -21.84
CA TYR A 96 -11.58 -1.72 -21.27
C TYR A 96 -10.70 -0.57 -20.79
N PHE A 97 -10.10 -0.73 -19.62
CA PHE A 97 -9.11 0.19 -19.11
C PHE A 97 -7.83 -0.54 -18.67
N ASP A 98 -6.70 0.13 -18.81
CA ASP A 98 -5.40 -0.20 -18.22
C ASP A 98 -4.80 1.12 -17.75
N THR A 99 -4.66 1.30 -16.44
CA THR A 99 -4.16 2.55 -15.86
C THR A 99 -3.32 2.29 -14.63
N THR A 100 -2.27 3.09 -14.44
CA THR A 100 -1.53 3.13 -13.17
C THR A 100 -1.96 4.38 -12.42
N VAL A 101 -2.40 4.22 -11.18
CA VAL A 101 -2.74 5.32 -10.29
C VAL A 101 -1.74 5.43 -9.15
N ARG A 102 -1.49 6.65 -8.68
CA ARG A 102 -0.61 6.90 -7.54
C ARG A 102 -1.40 7.24 -6.29
N GLN A 103 -1.18 6.46 -5.24
CA GLN A 103 -1.96 6.47 -4.00
C GLN A 103 -1.04 6.46 -2.78
N VAL A 104 -1.57 6.96 -1.66
CA VAL A 104 -0.84 7.00 -0.39
C VAL A 104 -1.44 5.97 0.54
N PHE A 105 -0.59 5.10 1.09
CA PHE A 105 -0.97 4.07 2.04
C PHE A 105 -0.14 4.20 3.32
N ASP A 106 -0.72 3.74 4.43
CA ASP A 106 -0.03 3.67 5.71
C ASP A 106 0.60 2.29 5.91
N TYR A 107 1.91 2.22 5.69
CA TYR A 107 2.72 1.00 5.89
C TYR A 107 3.33 0.89 7.29
N THR A 108 3.00 1.78 8.23
CA THR A 108 3.59 1.74 9.57
C THR A 108 3.45 0.36 10.20
N LYS A 109 2.32 -0.31 9.97
CA LYS A 109 2.00 -1.63 10.54
C LYS A 109 2.57 -2.83 9.78
N TYR A 110 3.37 -2.63 8.73
CA TYR A 110 3.92 -3.74 7.95
C TYR A 110 4.63 -4.78 8.85
N PRO A 111 4.32 -6.08 8.74
CA PRO A 111 3.52 -6.72 7.68
C PRO A 111 2.05 -7.03 8.04
N PHE A 112 1.50 -6.38 9.07
CA PHE A 112 0.10 -6.53 9.50
C PHE A 112 -0.81 -5.43 8.92
N ASP A 113 -0.38 -4.82 7.84
CA ASP A 113 -1.07 -3.71 7.19
C ASP A 113 -2.36 -4.17 6.49
N TYR A 114 -3.37 -3.32 6.62
CA TYR A 114 -4.60 -3.34 5.86
C TYR A 114 -4.71 -2.01 5.14
N VAL A 115 -4.83 -2.04 3.82
CA VAL A 115 -4.89 -0.84 2.99
C VAL A 115 -6.09 -0.93 2.07
N THR A 116 -6.69 0.20 1.77
CA THR A 116 -7.76 0.29 0.77
C THR A 116 -7.14 0.86 -0.48
N ALA A 117 -7.04 0.08 -1.55
CA ALA A 117 -6.70 0.59 -2.88
C ALA A 117 -7.99 1.06 -3.57
N TRP A 118 -7.93 2.14 -4.36
CA TRP A 118 -9.15 2.68 -4.97
C TRP A 118 -9.00 3.02 -6.45
N LEU A 119 -10.13 3.15 -7.16
CA LEU A 119 -10.19 3.85 -8.44
C LEU A 119 -11.21 4.96 -8.32
N ARG A 120 -10.71 6.19 -8.48
CA ARG A 120 -11.48 7.43 -8.46
C ARG A 120 -11.89 7.79 -9.88
N LEU A 121 -13.16 8.10 -10.09
CA LEU A 121 -13.69 8.46 -11.41
C LEU A 121 -14.13 9.92 -11.44
N TRP A 122 -13.69 10.63 -12.48
CA TRP A 122 -14.27 11.89 -12.92
C TRP A 122 -15.13 11.66 -14.17
N PRO A 123 -16.21 12.44 -14.37
CA PRO A 123 -16.86 12.51 -15.66
C PRO A 123 -15.88 12.98 -16.73
N LYS A 124 -15.91 12.34 -17.91
CA LYS A 124 -15.03 12.71 -19.03
C LYS A 124 -15.15 14.18 -19.43
N ASN A 125 -16.33 14.77 -19.24
CA ASN A 125 -16.57 16.18 -19.50
C ASN A 125 -16.78 16.93 -18.19
N PHE A 126 -15.70 17.47 -17.67
CA PHE A 126 -15.65 18.21 -16.41
C PHE A 126 -16.54 19.46 -16.37
N ASN A 127 -17.04 19.94 -17.52
CA ASN A 127 -18.01 21.05 -17.57
C ASN A 127 -19.40 20.70 -17.01
N TYR A 128 -19.68 19.40 -16.85
CA TYR A 128 -20.98 18.89 -16.40
C TYR A 128 -20.85 18.09 -15.09
N ASP A 129 -19.77 18.28 -14.33
CA ASP A 129 -19.54 17.50 -13.10
C ASP A 129 -20.63 17.74 -12.05
N ASP A 130 -21.11 18.98 -11.91
CA ASP A 130 -22.25 19.31 -11.03
C ASP A 130 -23.58 18.70 -11.50
N ASP A 131 -23.68 18.38 -12.79
CA ASP A 131 -24.90 17.88 -13.43
C ASP A 131 -24.91 16.34 -13.51
N ILE A 132 -23.80 15.66 -13.26
CA ILE A 132 -23.65 14.21 -13.41
C ILE A 132 -23.30 13.58 -12.07
N LEU A 133 -24.10 12.60 -11.65
CA LEU A 133 -23.82 11.79 -10.47
C LEU A 133 -23.65 10.33 -10.89
N PHE A 134 -22.45 9.78 -10.74
CA PHE A 134 -22.24 8.34 -10.86
C PHE A 134 -22.93 7.61 -9.71
N VAL A 135 -23.64 6.53 -10.00
CA VAL A 135 -24.34 5.68 -9.04
C VAL A 135 -23.96 4.23 -9.29
N PRO A 136 -23.69 3.40 -8.28
CA PRO A 136 -23.39 1.99 -8.51
C PRO A 136 -24.48 1.29 -9.32
N ASP A 137 -24.09 0.48 -10.30
CA ASP A 137 -24.98 -0.44 -10.99
C ASP A 137 -25.22 -1.71 -10.16
N PHE A 138 -25.86 -1.58 -8.99
CA PHE A 138 -26.07 -2.68 -8.04
C PHE A 138 -26.77 -3.90 -8.64
N ASP A 139 -27.63 -3.70 -9.64
CA ASP A 139 -28.35 -4.78 -10.33
C ASP A 139 -27.42 -5.72 -11.12
N ALA A 140 -26.16 -5.32 -11.35
CA ALA A 140 -25.16 -6.12 -12.05
C ALA A 140 -24.33 -7.03 -11.13
N TYR A 141 -24.51 -6.93 -9.80
CA TYR A 141 -23.75 -7.69 -8.81
C TYR A 141 -24.67 -8.54 -7.94
N ASP A 142 -24.13 -9.63 -7.37
CA ASP A 142 -24.85 -10.38 -6.34
C ASP A 142 -24.82 -9.56 -5.03
N PRO A 143 -25.96 -9.21 -4.43
CA PRO A 143 -26.00 -8.43 -3.20
C PRO A 143 -25.50 -9.19 -1.96
N THR A 144 -25.26 -10.50 -2.07
CA THR A 144 -24.74 -11.34 -0.98
C THR A 144 -23.22 -11.44 -0.96
N ASP A 145 -22.55 -11.07 -2.06
CA ASP A 145 -21.11 -11.14 -2.19
C ASP A 145 -20.42 -9.97 -1.47
N GLN A 146 -19.48 -10.28 -0.58
CA GLN A 146 -18.61 -9.29 0.06
C GLN A 146 -17.49 -8.81 -0.88
N ILE A 147 -17.15 -9.63 -1.87
CA ILE A 147 -16.15 -9.39 -2.90
C ILE A 147 -16.84 -9.54 -4.24
N PHE A 148 -16.93 -8.46 -5.01
CA PHE A 148 -17.66 -8.40 -6.28
C PHE A 148 -16.90 -7.57 -7.31
N GLY A 149 -17.23 -7.78 -8.59
CA GLY A 149 -16.63 -7.01 -9.68
C GLY A 149 -15.13 -7.25 -9.81
N LEU A 150 -14.67 -8.47 -9.54
CA LEU A 150 -13.31 -8.94 -9.75
C LEU A 150 -13.36 -10.23 -10.58
N ASP A 151 -12.31 -10.50 -11.34
CA ASP A 151 -12.05 -11.84 -11.87
C ASP A 151 -11.90 -12.86 -10.71
N GLU A 152 -12.19 -14.14 -10.92
CA GLU A 152 -12.01 -15.16 -9.89
C GLU A 152 -10.53 -15.62 -9.80
N ASP A 153 -9.80 -15.55 -10.92
CA ASP A 153 -8.44 -16.07 -11.08
C ASP A 153 -7.35 -14.96 -11.02
N ILE A 154 -7.73 -13.75 -10.62
CA ILE A 154 -6.83 -12.60 -10.50
C ILE A 154 -5.69 -12.87 -9.49
N VAL A 155 -4.48 -12.52 -9.91
CA VAL A 155 -3.26 -12.72 -9.13
C VAL A 155 -2.92 -11.42 -8.40
N TYR A 156 -3.01 -11.45 -7.07
CA TYR A 156 -2.88 -10.27 -6.21
C TYR A 156 -1.47 -10.06 -5.63
N GLY A 157 -0.52 -10.95 -5.93
CA GLY A 157 0.85 -10.88 -5.40
C GLY A 157 0.90 -11.15 -3.88
N GLU A 158 1.49 -10.23 -3.11
CA GLU A 158 1.63 -10.31 -1.64
C GLU A 158 0.37 -9.89 -0.88
N TRP A 159 -0.76 -9.71 -1.57
CA TRP A 159 -2.01 -9.18 -1.00
C TRP A 159 -3.15 -10.18 -1.16
N ASN A 160 -4.08 -10.14 -0.23
CA ASN A 160 -5.37 -10.80 -0.31
C ASN A 160 -6.47 -9.73 -0.33
N ILE A 161 -7.46 -9.88 -1.20
CA ILE A 161 -8.63 -9.01 -1.22
C ILE A 161 -9.68 -9.56 -0.26
N GLU A 162 -10.06 -8.76 0.73
CA GLU A 162 -11.04 -9.14 1.77
C GLU A 162 -12.43 -8.55 1.48
N GLU A 163 -12.49 -7.42 0.78
CA GLU A 163 -13.75 -6.77 0.43
C GLU A 163 -13.61 -5.86 -0.79
N THR A 164 -14.74 -5.60 -1.45
CA THR A 164 -14.87 -4.54 -2.45
C THR A 164 -16.09 -3.68 -2.13
N PHE A 165 -15.99 -2.37 -2.27
CA PHE A 165 -17.14 -1.50 -2.00
C PHE A 165 -17.09 -0.17 -2.74
N PHE A 166 -18.28 0.36 -3.04
CA PHE A 166 -18.43 1.69 -3.61
C PHE A 166 -18.43 2.75 -2.51
N SER A 167 -17.81 3.90 -2.75
CA SER A 167 -17.93 5.06 -1.86
C SER A 167 -18.05 6.37 -2.62
N TYR A 168 -18.56 7.38 -1.90
CA TYR A 168 -18.56 8.77 -2.34
C TYR A 168 -17.70 9.60 -1.40
N HIS A 169 -16.86 10.44 -1.96
CA HIS A 169 -16.10 11.42 -1.19
C HIS A 169 -16.43 12.83 -1.67
N GLU A 170 -16.69 13.72 -0.71
CA GLU A 170 -16.75 15.16 -0.97
C GLU A 170 -15.33 15.71 -0.99
N ASN A 171 -14.79 15.93 -2.18
CA ASN A 171 -13.46 16.53 -2.32
C ASN A 171 -13.59 18.05 -2.45
N LYS A 172 -12.89 18.75 -1.54
CA LYS A 172 -12.80 20.21 -1.54
C LYS A 172 -11.56 20.63 -2.32
N TYR A 173 -11.75 21.44 -3.35
CA TYR A 173 -10.65 22.04 -4.07
C TYR A 173 -10.39 23.46 -3.59
N ASN A 174 -9.13 23.87 -3.58
CA ASN A 174 -8.72 25.24 -3.35
C ASN A 174 -8.72 26.09 -4.64
N THR A 175 -9.31 25.55 -5.71
CA THR A 175 -9.39 26.16 -7.04
C THR A 175 -10.74 25.80 -7.66
N ASN A 176 -11.20 26.66 -8.55
CA ASN A 176 -12.41 26.46 -9.34
C ASN A 176 -12.07 26.05 -10.78
N PHE A 177 -10.85 25.57 -11.04
CA PHE A 177 -10.37 25.16 -12.36
C PHE A 177 -10.51 26.26 -13.44
N GLY A 178 -10.59 27.53 -13.05
CA GLY A 178 -10.74 28.67 -13.96
C GLY A 178 -12.18 28.98 -14.39
N TYR A 179 -13.20 28.37 -13.77
CA TYR A 179 -14.60 28.71 -14.04
C TYR A 179 -14.94 30.15 -13.60
N THR A 180 -15.63 30.89 -14.46
CA THR A 180 -16.00 32.31 -14.23
C THR A 180 -17.41 32.48 -13.64
N GLY A 181 -18.10 31.39 -13.30
CA GLY A 181 -19.43 31.41 -12.70
C GLY A 181 -19.43 31.39 -11.16
N GLU A 182 -20.58 31.65 -10.55
CA GLU A 182 -20.81 31.44 -9.11
C GLU A 182 -20.71 29.93 -8.77
N SER A 183 -19.50 29.46 -8.47
CA SER A 183 -19.32 28.20 -7.72
C SER A 183 -19.81 28.47 -6.31
N THR A 184 -20.97 27.93 -5.95
CA THR A 184 -21.59 28.21 -4.65
C THR A 184 -21.07 27.30 -3.54
N GLU A 185 -20.25 26.30 -3.84
CA GLU A 185 -19.36 25.58 -2.93
C GLU A 185 -18.49 24.64 -3.79
N ASP A 186 -17.15 24.73 -3.74
CA ASP A 186 -16.21 23.89 -4.52
C ASP A 186 -16.15 22.44 -3.98
N ARG A 187 -17.31 21.77 -3.88
CA ARG A 187 -17.45 20.39 -3.41
C ARG A 187 -17.90 19.50 -4.56
N TYR A 188 -17.01 18.62 -4.98
CA TYR A 188 -17.29 17.67 -6.04
C TYR A 188 -17.60 16.31 -5.42
N HIS A 189 -18.69 15.69 -5.88
CA HIS A 189 -19.10 14.36 -5.44
C HIS A 189 -18.45 13.34 -6.33
N GLU A 190 -17.41 12.70 -5.81
CA GLU A 190 -16.62 11.81 -6.62
C GLU A 190 -16.83 10.37 -6.23
N PHE A 191 -16.78 9.53 -7.25
CA PHE A 191 -17.15 8.15 -7.16
C PHE A 191 -15.93 7.26 -7.12
N TYR A 192 -15.93 6.34 -6.17
CA TYR A 192 -14.83 5.45 -5.90
C TYR A 192 -15.31 4.00 -5.91
N ILE A 193 -14.52 3.12 -6.51
CA ILE A 193 -14.48 1.71 -6.14
C ILE A 193 -13.25 1.48 -5.29
N ASN A 194 -13.44 0.80 -4.16
CA ASN A 194 -12.44 0.47 -3.16
C ASN A 194 -12.26 -1.05 -3.11
N LEU A 195 -11.00 -1.47 -3.00
CA LEU A 195 -10.57 -2.84 -2.78
C LEU A 195 -9.84 -2.87 -1.44
N GLY A 196 -10.37 -3.61 -0.48
CA GLY A 196 -9.78 -3.83 0.82
C GLY A 196 -8.71 -4.91 0.74
N LEU A 197 -7.45 -4.52 0.93
CA LEU A 197 -6.29 -5.38 0.75
C LEU A 197 -5.60 -5.67 2.08
N LYS A 198 -5.32 -6.94 2.33
CA LYS A 198 -4.62 -7.43 3.51
C LYS A 198 -3.35 -8.16 3.10
N ARG A 199 -2.24 -7.85 3.76
CA ARG A 199 -0.94 -8.45 3.47
C ARG A 199 -0.92 -9.96 3.73
N ASP A 200 -0.24 -10.73 2.88
CA ASP A 200 0.22 -12.08 3.25
C ASP A 200 1.41 -11.95 4.22
N ILE A 201 1.13 -12.28 5.47
CA ILE A 201 2.06 -12.11 6.58
C ILE A 201 3.21 -13.12 6.48
N ILE A 202 2.97 -14.32 5.92
CA ILE A 202 3.96 -15.41 5.93
C ILE A 202 5.17 -15.05 5.09
N ASP A 203 4.95 -14.52 3.89
CA ASP A 203 6.05 -14.11 2.99
C ASP A 203 6.89 -13.00 3.62
N ALA A 204 6.24 -12.00 4.22
CA ALA A 204 6.94 -10.93 4.90
C ALA A 204 7.75 -11.40 6.12
N ILE A 205 7.25 -12.38 6.88
CA ILE A 205 7.99 -13.01 7.98
C ILE A 205 9.23 -13.74 7.45
N ILE A 206 9.07 -14.51 6.37
CA ILE A 206 10.16 -15.30 5.77
C ILE A 206 11.28 -14.36 5.28
N LEU A 207 10.91 -13.29 4.58
CA LEU A 207 11.87 -12.34 4.00
C LEU A 207 12.61 -11.54 5.06
N ASN A 208 11.94 -11.13 6.14
CA ASN A 208 12.50 -10.16 7.08
C ASN A 208 12.95 -10.77 8.41
N LEU A 209 12.19 -11.70 9.00
CA LEU A 209 12.47 -12.22 10.34
C LEU A 209 13.42 -13.42 10.34
N ILE A 210 13.38 -14.30 9.33
CA ILE A 210 14.27 -15.46 9.28
C ILE A 210 15.76 -15.04 9.23
N PRO A 211 16.19 -14.07 8.41
CA PRO A 211 17.58 -13.61 8.42
C PRO A 211 18.01 -13.07 9.78
N LEU A 212 17.17 -12.28 10.44
CA LEU A 212 17.45 -11.74 11.77
C LEU A 212 17.56 -12.84 12.83
N PHE A 213 16.69 -13.85 12.76
CA PHE A 213 16.75 -15.00 13.64
C PHE A 213 18.06 -15.79 13.48
N VAL A 214 18.52 -16.00 12.25
CA VAL A 214 19.82 -16.63 11.98
C VAL A 214 20.96 -15.80 12.56
N VAL A 215 20.94 -14.47 12.41
CA VAL A 215 21.95 -13.58 13.01
C VAL A 215 21.92 -13.68 14.54
N ALA A 216 20.73 -13.69 15.16
CA ALA A 216 20.61 -13.86 16.61
C ALA A 216 21.18 -15.20 17.10
N LEU A 217 20.94 -16.30 16.37
CA LEU A 217 21.54 -17.60 16.66
C LEU A 217 23.07 -17.55 16.55
N LEU A 218 23.62 -16.95 15.50
CA LEU A 218 25.07 -16.84 15.30
C LEU A 218 25.72 -15.97 16.40
N LEU A 219 25.09 -14.86 16.79
CA LEU A 219 25.54 -14.04 17.93
C LEU A 219 25.50 -14.83 19.24
N PHE A 220 24.45 -15.63 19.45
CA PHE A 220 24.33 -16.45 20.64
C PHE A 220 25.41 -17.55 20.70
N VAL A 221 25.67 -18.22 19.57
CA VAL A 221 26.77 -19.20 19.47
C VAL A 221 28.10 -18.53 19.77
N LEU A 222 28.35 -17.35 19.20
CA LEU A 222 29.56 -16.57 19.48
C LEU A 222 29.66 -16.17 20.96
N MET A 223 28.55 -15.80 21.59
CA MET A 223 28.50 -15.52 23.03
C MET A 223 28.83 -16.75 23.88
N MET A 224 28.41 -17.94 23.44
CA MET A 224 28.67 -19.21 24.14
C MET A 224 30.13 -19.67 24.04
N THR A 225 30.84 -19.33 22.96
CA THR A 225 32.27 -19.69 22.82
C THR A 225 33.19 -18.79 23.66
N VAL A 226 32.69 -17.65 24.14
CA VAL A 226 33.47 -16.72 24.97
C VAL A 226 33.66 -17.29 26.37
N THR A 227 34.93 -17.33 26.79
CA THR A 227 35.32 -17.84 28.10
C THR A 227 36.62 -17.18 28.58
N ASN A 228 36.70 -16.91 29.88
CA ASN A 228 37.90 -16.48 30.60
C ASN A 228 38.74 -17.68 31.08
N ASN A 229 38.23 -18.91 30.93
CA ASN A 229 38.98 -20.12 31.26
C ASN A 229 39.95 -20.47 30.12
N LYS A 230 41.26 -20.45 30.41
CA LYS A 230 42.32 -20.70 29.43
C LYS A 230 42.20 -22.06 28.74
N ASP A 231 41.75 -23.10 29.44
CA ASP A 231 41.61 -24.44 28.86
C ASP A 231 40.45 -24.54 27.88
N LEU A 232 39.35 -23.84 28.17
CA LEU A 232 38.18 -23.77 27.29
C LEU A 232 38.42 -22.81 26.14
N SER A 233 39.10 -21.68 26.39
CA SER A 233 39.45 -20.70 25.36
C SER A 233 40.33 -21.32 24.27
N ASN A 234 41.28 -22.18 24.66
CA ASN A 234 42.12 -22.92 23.72
C ASN A 234 41.33 -23.97 22.92
N LYS A 235 40.32 -24.61 23.53
CA LYS A 235 39.44 -25.58 22.84
C LYS A 235 38.48 -24.91 21.86
N PHE A 236 37.93 -23.75 22.21
CA PHE A 236 37.03 -22.98 21.36
C PHE A 236 37.78 -22.07 20.37
N VAL A 237 39.12 -22.00 20.47
CA VAL A 237 39.97 -21.09 19.68
C VAL A 237 39.44 -19.66 19.73
N PHE A 238 38.97 -19.24 20.91
CA PHE A 238 38.37 -17.93 21.09
C PHE A 238 39.46 -16.85 21.02
N ASN A 239 39.21 -15.80 20.21
CA ASN A 239 40.02 -14.59 20.17
C ASN A 239 39.08 -13.38 20.08
N THR A 240 39.28 -12.40 20.98
CA THR A 240 38.51 -11.16 21.05
C THR A 240 38.47 -10.41 19.71
N SER A 241 39.60 -10.33 18.99
CA SER A 241 39.63 -9.65 17.69
C SER A 241 38.78 -10.38 16.64
N GLY A 242 38.77 -11.70 16.67
CA GLY A 242 37.90 -12.53 15.82
C GLY A 242 36.42 -12.39 16.16
N ALA A 243 36.09 -12.29 17.45
CA ALA A 243 34.72 -12.08 17.89
C ALA A 243 34.20 -10.69 17.47
N ILE A 244 35.00 -9.64 17.63
CA ILE A 244 34.68 -8.29 17.16
C ILE A 244 34.54 -8.26 15.63
N ALA A 245 35.44 -8.92 14.90
CA ALA A 245 35.34 -9.01 13.44
C ALA A 245 34.06 -9.72 12.99
N THR A 246 33.64 -10.76 13.71
CA THR A 246 32.38 -11.48 13.47
C THR A 246 31.17 -10.59 13.74
N CYS A 247 31.16 -9.84 14.86
CA CYS A 247 30.14 -8.82 15.13
C CYS A 247 30.03 -7.79 14.00
N SER A 248 31.16 -7.29 13.50
CA SER A 248 31.17 -6.35 12.37
C SER A 248 30.57 -6.97 11.10
N ALA A 249 30.92 -8.23 10.78
CA ALA A 249 30.34 -8.93 9.63
C ALA A 249 28.82 -9.11 9.77
N LEU A 250 28.35 -9.55 10.93
CA LEU A 250 26.93 -9.71 11.23
C LEU A 250 26.18 -8.36 11.19
N PHE A 251 26.81 -7.27 11.67
CA PHE A 251 26.26 -5.93 11.54
C PHE A 251 26.02 -5.54 10.08
N PHE A 252 26.99 -5.78 9.19
CA PHE A 252 26.82 -5.48 7.77
C PHE A 252 25.69 -6.30 7.13
N ILE A 253 25.52 -7.56 7.53
CA ILE A 253 24.40 -8.39 7.04
C ILE A 253 23.05 -7.77 7.45
N VAL A 254 22.89 -7.41 8.74
CA VAL A 254 21.67 -6.77 9.24
C VAL A 254 21.47 -5.40 8.58
N LEU A 255 22.53 -4.63 8.38
CA LEU A 255 22.49 -3.32 7.73
C LEU A 255 21.97 -3.40 6.29
N LEU A 256 22.50 -4.33 5.49
CA LEU A 256 22.06 -4.52 4.12
C LEU A 256 20.60 -4.97 4.05
N ALA A 257 20.20 -5.91 4.92
CA ALA A 257 18.81 -6.35 5.00
C ALA A 257 17.87 -5.20 5.41
N HIS A 258 18.28 -4.35 6.35
CA HIS A 258 17.50 -3.18 6.76
C HIS A 258 17.40 -2.14 5.62
N ILE A 259 18.48 -1.88 4.88
CA ILE A 259 18.45 -0.99 3.71
C ILE A 259 17.44 -1.46 2.67
N GLN A 260 17.37 -2.77 2.41
CA GLN A 260 16.41 -3.34 1.46
C GLN A 260 14.97 -3.08 1.88
N VAL A 261 14.64 -3.29 3.17
CA VAL A 261 13.32 -2.94 3.71
C VAL A 261 13.04 -1.45 3.59
N ARG A 262 14.02 -0.60 3.96
CA ARG A 262 13.83 0.86 3.91
C ARG A 262 13.59 1.36 2.47
N GLN A 263 14.25 0.76 1.49
CA GLN A 263 14.04 1.07 0.08
C GLN A 263 12.64 0.70 -0.42
N GLN A 264 11.99 -0.28 0.20
CA GLN A 264 10.59 -0.60 -0.09
C GLN A 264 9.62 0.41 0.51
N PHE A 265 9.98 1.17 1.54
CA PHE A 265 9.05 2.07 2.24
C PHE A 265 9.62 3.48 2.42
N LEU A 266 10.17 4.07 1.35
CA LEU A 266 10.87 5.36 1.40
C LEU A 266 10.02 6.50 1.97
N ASP A 267 8.74 6.55 1.58
CA ASP A 267 7.79 7.60 1.95
C ASP A 267 7.03 7.29 3.25
N SER A 268 7.25 6.12 3.86
CA SER A 268 6.67 5.76 5.14
C SER A 268 7.53 6.27 6.31
N PRO A 269 6.93 6.54 7.49
CA PRO A 269 7.67 6.63 8.75
C PRO A 269 8.47 5.35 9.06
N ILE A 270 8.92 5.19 10.31
CA ILE A 270 9.51 3.93 10.74
C ILE A 270 8.42 2.85 10.73
N VAL A 271 8.64 1.77 9.99
CA VAL A 271 7.70 0.65 9.94
C VAL A 271 7.99 -0.34 11.07
N TYR A 272 6.97 -1.06 11.52
CA TYR A 272 7.04 -1.97 12.65
C TYR A 272 8.22 -2.97 12.56
N ILE A 273 8.49 -3.53 11.38
CA ILE A 273 9.57 -4.49 11.21
C ILE A 273 10.97 -3.88 11.42
N GLU A 274 11.15 -2.57 11.17
CA GLU A 274 12.44 -1.87 11.33
C GLU A 274 12.92 -1.88 12.79
N TYR A 275 12.00 -1.94 13.77
CA TYR A 275 12.37 -2.06 15.19
C TYR A 275 13.18 -3.33 15.48
N PHE A 276 12.93 -4.43 14.76
CA PHE A 276 13.67 -5.67 14.93
C PHE A 276 15.12 -5.50 14.48
N TYR A 277 15.37 -4.80 13.38
CA TYR A 277 16.71 -4.47 12.91
C TYR A 277 17.44 -3.54 13.90
N LEU A 278 16.74 -2.53 14.43
CA LEU A 278 17.30 -1.61 15.43
C LEU A 278 17.67 -2.35 16.73
N ILE A 279 16.82 -3.25 17.21
CA ILE A 279 17.10 -4.12 18.36
C ILE A 279 18.33 -4.98 18.08
N MET A 280 18.45 -5.55 16.88
CA MET A 280 19.60 -6.37 16.50
C MET A 280 20.90 -5.56 16.48
N TYR A 281 20.89 -4.30 16.03
CA TYR A 281 22.06 -3.42 16.14
C TYR A 281 22.51 -3.23 17.59
N ILE A 282 21.57 -2.95 18.50
CA ILE A 282 21.85 -2.82 19.92
C ILE A 282 22.48 -4.11 20.45
N PHE A 283 21.94 -5.28 20.11
CA PHE A 283 22.49 -6.56 20.54
C PHE A 283 23.88 -6.84 20.01
N ILE A 284 24.16 -6.53 18.74
CA ILE A 284 25.49 -6.73 18.16
C ILE A 284 26.51 -5.87 18.92
N VAL A 285 26.18 -4.62 19.20
CA VAL A 285 27.04 -3.70 19.97
C VAL A 285 27.23 -4.18 21.41
N LEU A 286 26.15 -4.60 22.08
CA LEU A 286 26.22 -5.14 23.45
C LEU A 286 27.08 -6.42 23.51
N CYS A 287 26.98 -7.29 22.51
CA CYS A 287 27.83 -8.49 22.40
C CYS A 287 29.30 -8.11 22.19
N ALA A 288 29.59 -7.19 21.26
CA ALA A 288 30.95 -6.72 21.02
C ALA A 288 31.56 -6.08 22.28
N PHE A 289 30.78 -5.26 22.99
CA PHE A 289 31.19 -4.67 24.27
C PHE A 289 31.45 -5.76 25.32
N ASN A 290 30.59 -6.77 25.41
CA ASN A 290 30.76 -7.89 26.33
C ASN A 290 32.08 -8.64 26.06
N PHE A 291 32.40 -8.91 24.79
CA PHE A 291 33.65 -9.57 24.41
C PHE A 291 34.88 -8.74 24.78
N TYR A 292 34.82 -7.43 24.52
CA TYR A 292 35.88 -6.51 24.89
C TYR A 292 36.08 -6.46 26.42
N ALA A 293 35.00 -6.31 27.17
CA ALA A 293 35.03 -6.23 28.63
C ALA A 293 35.60 -7.51 29.26
N LEU A 294 35.26 -8.68 28.73
CA LEU A 294 35.83 -9.96 29.17
C LEU A 294 37.33 -10.07 28.87
N SER A 295 37.76 -9.58 27.70
CA SER A 295 39.17 -9.57 27.31
C SER A 295 40.03 -8.65 28.19
N MET A 296 39.45 -7.59 28.72
CA MET A 296 40.13 -6.62 29.59
C MET A 296 40.25 -7.11 31.04
N GLY A 297 39.54 -8.20 31.39
CA GLY A 297 39.61 -8.82 32.71
C GLY A 297 39.13 -7.91 33.85
N ASN A 298 39.56 -8.21 35.07
CA ASN A 298 39.11 -7.54 36.30
C ASN A 298 39.94 -6.30 36.67
N GLU A 299 40.53 -5.60 35.71
CA GLU A 299 41.35 -4.41 36.02
C GLU A 299 40.50 -3.19 36.40
N ASN A 300 39.21 -3.14 36.00
CA ASN A 300 38.31 -1.99 36.23
C ASN A 300 36.94 -2.34 36.89
N GLY A 301 36.82 -3.48 37.59
CA GLY A 301 35.84 -3.60 38.68
C GLY A 301 34.38 -3.97 38.38
N SER A 302 34.03 -4.59 37.23
CA SER A 302 32.66 -5.12 37.05
C SER A 302 32.55 -6.63 37.32
N ASN A 303 32.27 -6.97 38.58
CA ASN A 303 32.12 -8.37 39.03
C ASN A 303 30.94 -9.11 38.37
N LEU A 304 30.01 -8.38 37.73
CA LEU A 304 28.82 -8.90 37.06
C LEU A 304 29.12 -9.55 35.70
N ILE A 305 29.96 -8.92 34.86
CA ILE A 305 30.27 -9.44 33.51
C ILE A 305 31.18 -10.67 33.60
N LEU A 306 32.13 -10.67 34.55
CA LEU A 306 33.05 -11.77 34.79
C LEU A 306 32.42 -12.90 35.64
N TYR A 307 31.20 -12.72 36.13
CA TYR A 307 30.54 -13.67 37.02
C TYR A 307 30.36 -15.04 36.35
N ARG A 308 31.02 -16.06 36.94
CA ARG A 308 30.97 -17.46 36.49
C ARG A 308 31.13 -17.62 34.98
N ASP A 309 32.14 -16.96 34.41
CA ASP A 309 32.47 -17.08 32.99
C ASP A 309 31.38 -16.54 32.05
N ASN A 310 30.97 -15.28 32.30
CA ASN A 310 29.96 -14.57 31.52
C ASN A 310 28.55 -15.21 31.57
N LEU A 311 28.24 -15.93 32.65
CA LEU A 311 26.99 -16.67 32.77
C LEU A 311 25.77 -15.76 32.67
N ILE A 312 25.84 -14.57 33.27
CA ILE A 312 24.72 -13.62 33.28
C ILE A 312 24.37 -13.18 31.86
N SER A 313 25.36 -12.78 31.06
CA SER A 313 25.11 -12.36 29.68
C SER A 313 24.63 -13.51 28.79
N LYS A 314 25.17 -14.73 28.98
CA LYS A 314 24.72 -15.94 28.26
C LYS A 314 23.25 -16.27 28.56
N VAL A 315 22.86 -16.25 29.84
CA VAL A 315 21.48 -16.54 30.25
C VAL A 315 20.52 -15.41 29.89
N ALA A 316 20.96 -14.15 29.99
CA ALA A 316 20.13 -12.98 29.72
C ALA A 316 19.89 -12.73 28.23
N PHE A 317 20.72 -13.27 27.32
CA PHE A 317 20.64 -13.00 25.88
C PHE A 317 19.22 -13.20 25.31
N TRP A 318 18.68 -14.42 25.42
CA TRP A 318 17.36 -14.73 24.86
C TRP A 318 16.20 -14.03 25.58
N PRO A 319 16.11 -14.05 26.93
CA PRO A 319 15.06 -13.34 27.64
C PRO A 319 15.05 -11.84 27.31
N LEU A 320 16.22 -11.19 27.26
CA LEU A 320 16.31 -9.76 26.99
C LEU A 320 15.95 -9.46 25.53
N LEU A 321 16.36 -10.32 24.58
CA LEU A 321 16.05 -10.15 23.16
C LEU A 321 14.55 -10.27 22.92
N LEU A 322 13.96 -11.35 23.40
CA LEU A 322 12.53 -11.60 23.29
C LEU A 322 11.71 -10.54 24.03
N TRP A 323 12.20 -10.04 25.17
CA TRP A 323 11.53 -8.98 25.90
C TRP A 323 11.56 -7.64 25.17
N MET A 324 12.69 -7.24 24.56
CA MET A 324 12.74 -6.02 23.75
C MET A 324 11.88 -6.13 22.49
N ILE A 325 11.86 -7.30 21.85
CA ILE A 325 10.95 -7.57 20.73
C ILE A 325 9.49 -7.45 21.19
N ALA A 326 9.12 -8.09 22.29
CA ALA A 326 7.77 -8.02 22.83
C ALA A 326 7.36 -6.59 23.22
N LEU A 327 8.28 -5.80 23.78
CA LEU A 327 8.05 -4.38 24.05
C LEU A 327 7.84 -3.59 22.76
N ALA A 328 8.64 -3.83 21.72
CA ALA A 328 8.43 -3.19 20.43
C ALA A 328 7.06 -3.55 19.85
N THR A 329 6.63 -4.81 19.98
CA THR A 329 5.28 -5.26 19.60
C THR A 329 4.19 -4.54 20.40
N ILE A 330 4.31 -4.42 21.73
CA ILE A 330 3.30 -3.79 22.59
C ILE A 330 3.24 -2.27 22.41
N CYS A 331 4.38 -1.60 22.21
CA CYS A 331 4.39 -0.15 21.98
C CYS A 331 3.78 0.23 20.63
N PHE A 332 3.68 -0.73 19.71
CA PHE A 332 3.26 -0.52 18.34
C PHE A 332 1.81 -0.96 18.09
N LEU A 333 1.34 -2.02 18.76
CA LEU A 333 -0.09 -2.39 18.84
C LEU A 333 -0.89 -1.38 19.66
#